data_AF-A0A6J5X3Q0-F1
#
_entry.id   AF-A0A6J5X3Q0-F1
#
_cell.length_a   1.000
_cell.length_b   1.000
_cell.length_c   1.000
_cell.angle_alpha   90.00
_cell.angle_beta   90.00
_cell.angle_gamma   90.00
#
_symmetry.space_group_name_H-M   'P 1'
#
loop_
_entity.id
_entity.type
_entity.pdbx_description
1 polymer ?
#
loop_
_entity_poly.entity_id
_entity_poly.type
_entity_poly.pdbx_seq_one_letter_code
_entity_poly.pdbx_strand_id
1 'polypeptide(L)'
;MQIFYQGLISTSRKNVDAACGGALSEKDPEECFKTFERVAANNMKWGDNRFTRKISVHSVDTNPGVASASQVSNLEKKLENFMQLMTMFVSPSSVCAICSDNSHPTNNCPLSDLTQEQEN
;
A
#
# COMPACT_ATOMS: atom_id res chain seq x y z
N MET A 1 -29.88 -31.32 2.96
CA MET A 1 -28.40 -31.31 2.78
C MET A 1 -27.95 -31.56 1.34
N GLN A 2 -28.57 -32.47 0.59
CA GLN A 2 -28.11 -32.81 -0.76
C GLN A 2 -28.10 -31.63 -1.77
N ILE A 3 -29.14 -30.79 -1.78
CA ILE A 3 -29.21 -29.60 -2.66
C ILE A 3 -28.11 -28.59 -2.32
N PHE A 4 -27.91 -28.32 -1.03
CA PHE A 4 -26.83 -27.47 -0.54
C PHE A 4 -25.46 -27.99 -1.01
N TYR A 5 -25.21 -29.29 -0.84
CA TYR A 5 -23.94 -29.92 -1.21
C TYR A 5 -23.67 -29.90 -2.72
N GLN A 6 -24.70 -30.07 -3.55
CA GLN A 6 -24.60 -29.97 -5.01
C GLN A 6 -24.28 -28.53 -5.47
N GLY A 7 -24.80 -27.53 -4.77
CA GLY A 7 -24.52 -26.12 -5.03
C GLY A 7 -23.11 -25.66 -4.64
N LEU A 8 -22.32 -26.48 -3.95
CA LEU A 8 -20.96 -26.13 -3.56
C LEU A 8 -19.99 -26.25 -4.75
N ILE A 9 -19.12 -25.25 -4.86
CA ILE A 9 -17.94 -25.31 -5.74
C ILE A 9 -16.96 -26.38 -5.25
N SER A 10 -16.14 -26.92 -6.15
CA SER A 10 -15.22 -28.06 -5.88
C SER A 10 -14.37 -27.87 -4.61
N THR A 11 -13.82 -26.68 -4.39
CA THR A 11 -13.00 -26.37 -3.20
C THR A 11 -13.81 -26.44 -1.91
N SER A 12 -14.99 -25.81 -1.88
CA SER A 12 -15.87 -25.82 -0.71
C SER A 12 -16.38 -27.23 -0.42
N ARG A 13 -16.64 -28.02 -1.46
CA ARG A 13 -17.03 -29.43 -1.34
C ARG A 13 -15.96 -30.26 -0.64
N LYS A 14 -14.71 -30.17 -1.10
CA LYS A 14 -13.56 -30.86 -0.47
C LYS A 14 -13.36 -30.46 0.99
N ASN A 15 -13.52 -29.16 1.31
CA ASN A 15 -13.39 -28.68 2.69
C ASN A 15 -14.48 -29.26 3.59
N VAL A 16 -15.72 -29.31 3.09
CA VAL A 16 -16.85 -29.90 3.80
C VAL A 16 -16.64 -31.40 4.01
N ASP A 17 -16.19 -32.13 2.99
CA ASP A 17 -15.91 -33.56 3.10
C ASP A 17 -14.79 -33.85 4.10
N ALA A 18 -13.71 -33.06 4.07
CA ALA A 18 -12.62 -33.18 5.03
C ALA A 18 -13.08 -32.89 6.46
N ALA A 19 -13.95 -31.90 6.66
CA ALA A 19 -14.51 -31.58 7.98
C ALA A 19 -15.43 -32.69 8.51
N CYS A 20 -16.11 -33.40 7.60
CA CYS A 20 -17.02 -34.50 7.91
C CYS A 20 -16.35 -35.89 7.91
N GLY A 21 -15.05 -35.96 7.59
CA GLY A 21 -14.29 -37.22 7.54
C GLY A 21 -14.68 -38.14 6.38
N GLY A 22 -15.23 -37.59 5.30
CA GLY A 22 -15.76 -38.34 4.15
C GLY A 22 -16.79 -37.51 3.39
N ALA A 23 -17.34 -38.07 2.31
CA ALA A 23 -18.32 -37.33 1.49
C ALA A 23 -19.57 -36.98 2.30
N LEU A 24 -19.99 -35.71 2.29
CA LEU A 24 -21.18 -35.27 3.03
C LEU A 24 -22.45 -36.04 2.64
N SER A 25 -22.54 -36.44 1.37
CA SER A 25 -23.67 -37.19 0.81
C SER A 25 -23.81 -38.60 1.38
N GLU A 26 -22.76 -39.16 1.96
CA GLU A 26 -22.73 -40.51 2.54
C GLU A 26 -23.05 -40.50 4.05
N LYS A 27 -23.09 -39.32 4.66
CA LYS A 27 -23.33 -39.14 6.10
C LYS A 27 -24.81 -38.98 6.41
N ASP A 28 -25.22 -39.52 7.56
CA ASP A 28 -26.56 -39.31 8.09
C ASP A 28 -26.80 -37.82 8.40
N PRO A 29 -27.99 -37.27 8.12
CA PRO A 29 -28.28 -35.86 8.38
C PRO A 29 -27.99 -35.40 9.80
N GLU A 30 -28.21 -36.24 10.82
CA GLU A 30 -27.98 -35.85 12.22
C GLU A 30 -26.48 -35.73 12.55
N GLU A 31 -25.66 -36.65 12.04
CA GLU A 31 -24.20 -36.64 12.21
C GLU A 31 -23.56 -35.43 11.49
N CYS A 32 -24.10 -35.12 10.32
CA CYS A 32 -23.74 -33.96 9.52
C CYS A 32 -23.98 -32.65 10.29
N PHE A 33 -25.16 -32.49 10.90
CA PHE A 33 -25.49 -31.32 11.73
C PHE A 33 -24.56 -31.16 12.92
N LYS A 34 -24.32 -32.24 13.68
CA LYS A 34 -23.38 -32.23 14.81
C LYS A 34 -21.97 -31.82 14.39
N THR A 35 -21.54 -32.22 13.19
CA THR A 35 -20.24 -31.82 12.65
C THR A 35 -20.18 -30.33 12.36
N PHE A 36 -21.21 -29.75 11.73
CA PHE A 36 -21.29 -28.31 11.50
C PHE A 36 -21.33 -27.52 12.80
N GLU A 37 -22.09 -27.97 13.78
CA GLU A 37 -22.14 -27.36 15.11
C GLU A 37 -20.77 -27.38 15.79
N ARG A 38 -20.06 -28.51 15.72
CA ARG A 38 -18.68 -28.61 16.22
C ARG A 38 -17.74 -27.66 15.48
N VAL A 39 -17.84 -27.53 14.16
CA VAL A 39 -17.02 -26.61 13.36
C VAL A 39 -17.33 -25.16 13.71
N ALA A 40 -18.59 -24.81 13.91
CA ALA A 40 -19.01 -23.47 14.33
C ALA A 40 -18.51 -23.16 15.75
N ALA A 41 -18.73 -24.05 16.72
CA ALA A 41 -18.26 -23.91 18.09
C ALA A 41 -16.73 -23.86 18.18
N ASN A 42 -16.03 -24.65 17.36
CA ASN A 42 -14.59 -24.55 17.17
C ASN A 42 -14.24 -23.15 16.67
N ASN A 43 -14.82 -22.70 15.56
CA ASN A 43 -14.52 -21.40 14.99
C ASN A 43 -14.72 -20.24 15.99
N MET A 44 -15.79 -20.27 16.79
CA MET A 44 -16.05 -19.27 17.85
C MET A 44 -14.95 -19.24 18.92
N LYS A 45 -14.39 -20.39 19.31
CA LYS A 45 -13.30 -20.49 20.31
C LYS A 45 -11.97 -19.90 19.83
N TRP A 46 -11.73 -19.90 18.51
CA TRP A 46 -10.54 -19.32 17.89
C TRP A 46 -10.87 -18.05 17.08
N GLY A 47 -12.02 -17.44 17.37
CA GLY A 47 -12.76 -16.54 16.48
C GLY A 47 -12.49 -15.04 16.61
N ASP A 48 -11.31 -14.62 17.06
CA ASP A 48 -10.95 -13.18 17.09
C ASP A 48 -9.85 -12.82 16.05
N ASN A 49 -9.04 -13.78 15.59
CA ASN A 49 -7.82 -13.42 14.84
C ASN A 49 -7.76 -13.90 13.37
N ARG A 50 -8.83 -14.49 12.82
CA ARG A 50 -8.80 -15.09 11.46
C ARG A 50 -9.79 -14.52 10.45
N PHE A 51 -10.72 -13.66 10.86
CA PHE A 51 -11.65 -12.99 9.96
C PHE A 51 -11.16 -11.61 9.47
N THR A 52 -9.92 -11.25 9.77
CA THR A 52 -9.24 -10.11 9.15
C THR A 52 -8.48 -10.53 7.89
N ARG A 53 -8.99 -11.49 7.11
CA ARG A 53 -8.59 -11.56 5.69
C ARG A 53 -9.28 -10.40 4.99
N LYS A 54 -8.62 -9.25 5.04
CA LYS A 54 -8.86 -8.08 4.19
C LYS A 54 -8.98 -8.57 2.75
N ILE A 55 -10.21 -8.76 2.27
CA ILE A 55 -10.51 -8.76 0.84
C ILE A 55 -10.37 -7.29 0.45
N SER A 56 -9.13 -6.85 0.26
CA SER A 56 -8.80 -5.61 -0.41
C SER A 56 -7.79 -5.98 -1.47
N VAL A 57 -8.17 -5.79 -2.73
CA VAL A 57 -7.31 -5.89 -3.92
C VAL A 57 -6.22 -4.79 -3.93
N HIS A 58 -6.04 -4.09 -2.80
CA HIS A 58 -4.89 -3.29 -2.47
C HIS A 58 -4.59 -3.43 -0.97
N SER A 59 -3.90 -4.49 -0.57
CA SER A 59 -3.19 -4.47 0.72
C SER A 59 -1.87 -3.74 0.51
N VAL A 60 -1.93 -2.42 0.55
CA VAL A 60 -0.78 -1.68 1.08
C VAL A 60 -0.73 -2.09 2.55
N ASP A 61 0.35 -2.74 2.97
CA ASP A 61 0.63 -3.05 4.37
C ASP A 61 0.75 -1.73 5.14
N THR A 62 -0.39 -1.13 5.48
CA THR A 62 -0.50 -0.06 6.44
C THR A 62 -0.65 -0.72 7.79
N ASN A 63 0.49 -1.16 8.33
CA ASN A 63 0.64 -1.28 9.76
C ASN A 63 0.49 0.16 10.30
N PRO A 64 -0.60 0.53 11.01
CA PRO A 64 -0.90 1.95 11.25
C PRO A 64 0.03 2.63 12.27
N GLY A 65 1.07 1.94 12.76
CA GLY A 65 1.93 2.44 13.83
C GLY A 65 3.43 2.39 13.55
N VAL A 66 3.88 1.82 12.44
CA VAL A 66 5.31 1.80 12.12
C VAL A 66 5.45 1.85 10.60
N ALA A 67 5.58 3.06 10.03
CA ALA A 67 6.35 3.17 8.80
C ALA A 67 7.72 2.58 9.15
N SER A 68 7.98 1.36 8.68
CA SER A 68 9.19 0.61 9.03
C SER A 68 10.38 1.55 8.84
N ALA A 69 11.31 1.62 9.79
CA ALA A 69 12.49 2.48 9.67
C ALA A 69 13.22 2.29 8.32
N SER A 70 13.08 1.09 7.71
CA SER A 70 13.51 0.81 6.34
C SER A 70 12.81 1.67 5.27
N GLN A 71 11.51 1.92 5.36
CA GLN A 71 10.76 2.79 4.44
C GLN A 71 11.20 4.25 4.57
N VAL A 72 11.40 4.74 5.79
CA VAL A 72 11.91 6.10 6.04
C VAL A 72 13.34 6.24 5.50
N SER A 73 14.23 5.30 5.81
CA SER A 73 15.62 5.31 5.31
C SER A 73 15.70 5.22 3.77
N ASN A 74 14.76 4.52 3.13
CA ASN A 74 14.70 4.43 1.68
C ASN A 74 14.20 5.74 1.06
N LEU A 75 13.30 6.45 1.73
CA LEU A 75 12.84 7.77 1.30
C LEU A 75 13.95 8.82 1.46
N GLU A 76 14.68 8.81 2.58
CA GLU A 76 15.84 9.67 2.83
C GLU A 76 16.90 9.51 1.73
N LYS A 77 17.29 8.27 1.42
CA LYS A 77 18.25 7.99 0.33
C LYS A 77 17.77 8.49 -1.03
N LYS A 78 16.47 8.39 -1.33
CA LYS A 78 15.93 8.89 -2.60
C LYS A 78 15.95 10.42 -2.66
N LEU A 79 15.68 11.09 -1.54
CA LEU A 79 15.79 12.55 -1.44
C LEU A 79 17.23 13.04 -1.59
N GLU A 80 18.20 12.39 -0.94
CA GLU A 80 19.62 12.71 -1.09
C GLU A 80 20.09 12.56 -2.55
N ASN A 81 19.74 11.46 -3.21
CA ASN A 81 20.06 11.26 -4.62
C ASN A 81 19.43 12.32 -5.53
N PHE A 82 18.18 12.72 -5.26
CA PHE A 82 17.52 13.78 -6.02
C PHE A 82 18.19 15.14 -5.83
N MET A 83 18.56 15.49 -4.59
CA MET A 83 19.30 16.72 -4.29
C MET A 83 20.67 16.71 -4.97
N GLN A 84 21.38 15.59 -4.95
CA GLN A 84 22.67 15.46 -5.61
C GLN A 84 22.57 15.63 -7.14
N LEU A 85 21.54 15.05 -7.76
CA LEU A 85 21.25 15.26 -9.17
C LEU A 85 20.92 16.74 -9.45
N MET A 86 20.09 17.39 -8.64
CA MET A 86 19.80 18.82 -8.78
C MET A 86 21.07 19.67 -8.66
N THR A 87 21.99 19.35 -7.74
CA THR A 87 23.26 20.07 -7.65
C THR A 87 24.19 19.84 -8.85
N MET A 88 24.08 18.71 -9.56
CA MET A 88 24.83 18.50 -10.80
C MET A 88 24.23 19.25 -12.00
N PHE A 89 22.91 19.43 -12.04
CA PHE A 89 22.22 20.13 -13.13
C PHE A 89 22.13 21.65 -12.94
N VAL A 90 22.34 22.15 -11.72
CA VAL A 90 22.45 23.59 -11.45
C VAL A 90 23.92 23.99 -11.56
N SER A 91 24.41 24.11 -12.79
CA SER A 91 25.58 24.94 -13.07
C SER A 91 25.26 26.37 -12.67
N PRO A 92 26.08 27.08 -11.88
CA PRO A 92 25.91 28.50 -11.64
C PRO A 92 26.44 29.27 -12.85
N SER A 93 25.81 29.10 -14.01
CA SER A 93 25.94 30.08 -15.10
C SER A 93 24.71 30.96 -15.12
N SER A 94 24.28 31.44 -13.95
CA SER A 94 23.33 32.55 -13.89
C SER A 94 24.12 33.82 -14.18
N VAL A 95 24.35 34.07 -15.47
CA VAL A 95 24.63 35.42 -15.94
C VAL A 95 23.52 36.32 -15.38
N CYS A 96 23.87 37.47 -14.85
CA CYS A 96 22.90 38.44 -14.33
C CYS A 96 21.85 38.73 -15.41
N ALA A 97 20.58 38.47 -15.10
CA ALA A 97 19.49 38.67 -16.05
C ALA A 97 19.23 40.16 -16.37
N ILE A 98 19.78 41.08 -15.57
CA ILE A 98 19.62 42.52 -15.73
C ILE A 98 20.71 43.11 -16.64
N CYS A 99 21.97 42.74 -16.42
CA CYS A 99 23.10 43.36 -17.13
C CYS A 99 23.93 42.38 -17.97
N SER A 100 23.54 41.10 -18.02
CA SER A 100 24.24 40.04 -18.75
C SER A 100 25.73 39.86 -18.33
N ASP A 101 26.08 40.23 -17.09
CA ASP A 101 27.41 40.00 -16.51
C ASP A 101 27.45 38.73 -15.65
N ASN A 102 28.57 38.02 -15.66
CA ASN A 102 28.82 36.83 -14.84
C ASN A 102 29.42 37.15 -13.46
N SER A 103 29.77 38.41 -13.19
CA SER A 103 30.44 38.81 -11.94
C SER A 103 29.55 38.74 -10.69
N HIS A 104 28.23 38.71 -10.84
CA HIS A 104 27.26 38.71 -9.75
C HIS A 104 25.95 38.00 -10.14
N PRO A 105 25.22 37.41 -9.17
CA PRO A 105 23.87 36.92 -9.39
C PRO A 105 22.88 38.08 -9.56
N THR A 106 21.77 37.86 -10.28
CA THR A 106 20.77 38.88 -10.62
C THR A 106 20.26 39.69 -9.42
N ASN A 107 20.15 39.07 -8.24
CA ASN A 107 19.68 39.73 -7.01
C ASN A 107 20.66 40.77 -6.43
N ASN A 108 21.92 40.76 -6.87
CA ASN A 108 22.96 41.70 -6.45
C ASN A 108 23.38 42.63 -7.60
N CYS A 109 22.54 42.79 -8.62
CA CYS A 109 22.86 43.65 -9.74
C CYS A 109 22.88 45.12 -9.32
N PRO A 110 23.98 45.86 -9.52
CA PRO A 110 24.02 47.29 -9.23
C PRO A 110 23.07 48.12 -10.12
N LEU A 111 22.49 47.52 -11.16
CA LEU A 111 21.49 48.14 -12.04
C LEU A 111 20.04 47.76 -11.69
N SER A 112 19.79 47.03 -10.60
CA SER A 112 18.45 46.58 -10.22
C SER A 112 17.44 47.71 -9.98
N ASP A 113 17.91 48.88 -9.55
CA ASP A 113 17.06 50.05 -9.28
C ASP A 113 16.76 50.90 -10.52
N LEU A 114 17.41 50.63 -11.66
CA LEU A 114 17.26 51.43 -12.88
C LEU A 114 16.17 50.92 -13.85
N THR A 115 15.58 49.75 -13.57
CA THR A 115 14.59 49.13 -14.45
C THR A 115 13.13 49.50 -14.13
N GLN A 116 12.86 50.40 -13.18
CA GLN A 116 11.49 50.80 -12.81
C GLN A 116 10.90 52.01 -13.57
N GLU A 117 11.57 52.56 -14.59
CA GLU A 117 11.12 53.80 -15.25
C GLU A 117 10.87 53.73 -16.77
N GLN A 118 10.53 52.57 -17.35
CA GLN A 118 9.97 52.55 -18.72
C GLN A 118 8.79 51.59 -18.87
N GLU A 119 7.68 51.94 -18.21
CA GLU A 119 6.35 51.62 -18.72
C GLU A 119 5.40 52.77 -18.37
N ASN A 120 5.42 53.82 -19.21
CA ASN A 120 4.34 54.79 -19.34
C ASN A 120 4.27 55.28 -20.79
#